data_AF-A0A1H3HXV3-F1
#
_entry.id   AF-A0A1H3HXV3-F1
#
_cell.length_a   1.000
_cell.length_b   1.000
_cell.length_c   1.000
_cell.angle_alpha   90.00
_cell.angle_beta   90.00
_cell.angle_gamma   90.00
#
_symmetry.space_group_name_H-M   'P 1'
#
loop_
_entity.id
_entity.type
_entity.pdbx_description
1 polymer ?
#
loop_
_entity_poly.entity_id
_entity_poly.type
_entity_poly.pdbx_seq_one_letter_code
_entity_poly.pdbx_strand_id
1 'polypeptide(L)'
;MTRDVPPPELDVPDDWRLVSEERQTPFDVGVVSVDATTRIYEDDALRDRLADVTGTETTWRFVFASRLRIRPATSVSQSLTRLVTDRANARFRDVLRERGFEAIERADDHRLDVGEETADATRYRASVRIDGLDVPVEAYVAVWPDDGAYLLGGGAYPLSLPDSETFDPERGREELFSMLRSIR
;
A
#
# COMPACT_ATOMS: atom_id res chain seq x y z
N MET A 1 28.86 -0.25 -6.93
CA MET A 1 28.00 0.74 -7.60
C MET A 1 26.55 0.31 -7.37
N THR A 2 25.89 0.88 -6.36
CA THR A 2 24.46 0.65 -6.09
C THR A 2 23.71 1.22 -7.30
N ARG A 3 23.21 0.35 -8.18
CA ARG A 3 22.23 0.79 -9.18
C ARG A 3 20.97 1.10 -8.40
N ASP A 4 20.71 2.39 -8.22
CA ASP A 4 19.50 2.94 -7.62
C ASP A 4 18.27 2.25 -8.24
N VAL A 5 17.30 1.88 -7.41
CA VAL A 5 16.06 1.26 -7.90
C VAL A 5 15.18 2.42 -8.37
N PRO A 6 14.83 2.50 -9.67
CA PRO A 6 14.00 3.60 -10.15
C PRO A 6 12.67 3.60 -9.40
N PRO A 7 12.12 4.78 -9.05
CA PRO A 7 10.82 4.84 -8.39
C PRO A 7 9.74 4.25 -9.30
N PRO A 8 8.71 3.60 -8.73
CA PRO A 8 7.56 3.16 -9.48
C PRO A 8 6.75 4.36 -9.99
N GLU A 9 6.00 4.14 -11.06
CA GLU A 9 4.99 5.09 -11.54
C GLU A 9 3.60 4.57 -11.16
N LEU A 10 2.69 5.50 -10.88
CA LEU A 10 1.32 5.22 -10.47
C LEU A 10 0.43 6.36 -10.99
N ASP A 11 -0.66 6.02 -11.67
CA ASP A 11 -1.67 6.98 -12.09
C ASP A 11 -2.64 7.20 -10.92
N VAL A 12 -2.59 8.40 -10.32
CA VAL A 12 -3.48 8.81 -9.23
C VAL A 12 -4.43 9.93 -9.71
N PRO A 13 -5.66 10.01 -9.19
CA PRO A 13 -6.54 11.16 -9.45
C PRO A 13 -5.93 12.49 -8.98
N ASP A 14 -6.40 13.62 -9.53
CA ASP A 14 -5.86 14.95 -9.26
C ASP A 14 -5.93 15.36 -7.77
N ASP A 15 -6.87 14.78 -7.02
CA ASP A 15 -7.06 15.02 -5.57
C ASP A 15 -6.01 14.30 -4.69
N TRP A 16 -5.22 13.40 -5.29
CA TRP A 16 -4.17 12.65 -4.60
C TRP A 16 -2.81 13.31 -4.77
N ARG A 17 -2.04 13.38 -3.69
CA ARG A 17 -0.74 14.03 -3.66
C ARG A 17 0.35 13.09 -3.18
N LEU A 18 1.52 13.14 -3.84
CA LEU A 18 2.72 12.48 -3.35
C LEU A 18 3.17 13.13 -2.04
N VAL A 19 3.16 12.36 -0.96
CA VAL A 19 3.57 12.82 0.38
C VAL A 19 4.93 12.28 0.80
N SER A 20 5.35 11.14 0.23
CA SER A 20 6.65 10.52 0.53
C SER A 20 7.23 9.80 -0.68
N GLU A 21 8.53 9.95 -0.90
CA GLU A 21 9.35 9.08 -1.76
C GLU A 21 10.57 8.64 -0.97
N GLU A 22 10.69 7.33 -0.72
CA GLU A 22 11.70 6.77 0.17
C GLU A 22 12.46 5.64 -0.50
N ARG A 23 13.78 5.61 -0.25
CA ARG A 23 14.68 4.52 -0.66
C ARG A 23 15.16 3.78 0.58
N GLN A 24 15.01 2.48 0.60
CA GLN A 24 15.28 1.66 1.77
C GLN A 24 15.74 0.25 1.38
N THR A 25 16.42 -0.42 2.30
CA THR A 25 16.73 -1.85 2.18
C THR A 25 15.91 -2.62 3.23
N PRO A 26 14.61 -2.89 2.99
CA PRO A 26 13.70 -3.45 4.00
C PRO A 26 14.07 -4.87 4.46
N PHE A 27 14.99 -5.52 3.76
CA PHE A 27 15.49 -6.84 4.10
C PHE A 27 16.95 -6.96 3.69
N ASP A 28 17.82 -7.28 4.64
CA ASP A 28 19.23 -7.55 4.42
C ASP A 28 19.65 -8.66 5.40
N VAL A 29 19.76 -9.89 4.90
CA VAL A 29 20.17 -11.04 5.71
C VAL A 29 21.04 -11.99 4.90
N GLY A 30 22.28 -12.16 5.37
CA GLY A 30 23.22 -13.15 4.82
C GLY A 30 23.62 -12.82 3.38
N VAL A 31 23.16 -13.64 2.42
CA VAL A 31 23.52 -13.51 1.00
C VAL A 31 22.44 -12.82 0.17
N VAL A 32 21.28 -12.47 0.76
CA VAL A 32 20.17 -11.82 0.05
C VAL A 32 19.82 -10.48 0.69
N SER A 33 19.73 -9.44 -0.15
CA SER A 33 19.18 -8.13 0.21
C SER A 33 18.08 -7.71 -0.77
N VAL A 34 17.16 -6.88 -0.30
CA VAL A 34 16.08 -6.27 -1.09
C VAL A 34 16.20 -4.77 -0.95
N ASP A 35 16.51 -4.09 -2.05
CA ASP A 35 16.41 -2.63 -2.13
C ASP A 35 15.03 -2.25 -2.65
N ALA A 36 14.42 -1.22 -2.07
CA ALA A 36 13.09 -0.76 -2.40
C ALA A 36 13.08 0.76 -2.58
N THR A 37 12.39 1.22 -3.60
CA THR A 37 12.01 2.62 -3.75
C THR A 37 10.50 2.70 -3.72
N THR A 38 9.97 3.40 -2.73
CA THR A 38 8.53 3.48 -2.43
C THR A 38 8.04 4.91 -2.62
N ARG A 39 6.89 5.06 -3.25
CA ARG A 39 6.12 6.32 -3.30
C ARG A 39 4.81 6.13 -2.58
N ILE A 40 4.41 7.12 -1.78
CA ILE A 40 3.17 7.12 -1.03
C ILE A 40 2.37 8.38 -1.39
N TYR A 41 1.11 8.16 -1.73
CA TYR A 41 0.14 9.18 -2.06
C TYR A 41 -1.00 9.16 -1.05
N GLU A 42 -1.51 10.34 -0.74
CA GLU A 42 -2.65 10.53 0.15
C GLU A 42 -3.68 11.45 -0.51
N ASP A 43 -4.94 11.29 -0.13
CA ASP A 43 -6.02 12.16 -0.59
C ASP A 43 -6.04 13.45 0.25
N ASP A 44 -5.49 14.52 -0.33
CA ASP A 44 -5.37 15.83 0.33
C ASP A 44 -6.76 16.48 0.46
N ALA A 45 -7.64 16.30 -0.53
CA ALA A 45 -9.00 16.86 -0.52
C ALA A 45 -9.88 16.24 0.58
N LEU A 46 -9.77 14.93 0.81
CA LEU A 46 -10.47 14.25 1.91
C LEU A 46 -9.87 14.64 3.25
N ARG A 47 -8.54 14.73 3.35
CA ARG A 47 -7.86 15.21 4.55
C ARG A 47 -8.35 16.61 4.93
N ASP A 48 -8.39 17.54 3.97
CA ASP A 48 -8.81 18.93 4.22
C ASP A 48 -10.27 19.01 4.66
N ARG A 49 -11.17 18.24 4.05
CA ARG A 49 -12.59 18.21 4.43
C ARG A 49 -12.82 17.67 5.84
N LEU A 50 -11.96 16.79 6.32
CA LEU A 50 -12.08 16.15 7.62
C LEU A 50 -11.19 16.79 8.69
N ALA A 51 -10.34 17.76 8.32
CA ALA A 51 -9.38 18.40 9.22
C ALA A 51 -10.06 19.02 10.46
N ASP A 52 -11.24 19.62 10.28
CA ASP A 52 -12.02 20.24 11.36
C ASP A 52 -12.58 19.22 12.36
N VAL A 53 -12.77 17.97 11.94
CA VAL A 53 -13.38 16.90 12.75
C VAL A 53 -12.31 16.01 13.39
N THR A 54 -11.15 15.82 12.74
CA THR A 54 -10.23 14.73 13.13
C THR A 54 -8.81 15.15 13.40
N GLY A 55 -8.55 16.46 13.28
CA GLY A 55 -7.19 16.98 13.24
C GLY A 55 -6.49 16.63 11.93
N THR A 56 -5.48 17.42 11.59
CA THR A 56 -4.75 17.37 10.31
C THR A 56 -3.76 16.20 10.18
N GLU A 57 -3.49 15.47 11.27
CA GLU A 57 -2.46 14.42 11.31
C GLU A 57 -2.99 13.00 11.00
N THR A 58 -4.32 12.81 10.94
CA THR A 58 -4.93 11.49 10.72
C THR A 58 -4.79 11.06 9.25
N THR A 59 -4.24 9.86 9.01
CA THR A 59 -4.22 9.26 7.67
C THR A 59 -5.55 8.57 7.39
N TRP A 60 -6.34 9.12 6.47
CA TRP A 60 -7.64 8.59 6.09
C TRP A 60 -7.57 7.47 5.07
N ARG A 61 -6.96 7.80 3.95
CA ARG A 61 -6.71 6.87 2.87
C ARG A 61 -5.39 7.20 2.22
N PHE A 62 -4.68 6.15 1.86
CA PHE A 62 -3.38 6.24 1.23
C PHE A 62 -3.26 5.12 0.20
N VAL A 63 -2.41 5.36 -0.79
CA VAL A 63 -1.96 4.34 -1.75
C VAL A 63 -0.44 4.44 -1.83
N PHE A 64 0.21 3.30 -1.99
CA PHE A 64 1.65 3.27 -2.21
C PHE A 64 2.00 2.27 -3.30
N ALA A 65 3.12 2.57 -3.95
CA ALA A 65 3.77 1.70 -4.89
C ALA A 65 5.24 1.57 -4.49
N SER A 66 5.81 0.38 -4.63
CA SER A 66 7.21 0.11 -4.34
C SER A 66 7.81 -0.79 -5.40
N ARG A 67 8.95 -0.39 -5.98
CA ARG A 67 9.76 -1.26 -6.83
C ARG A 67 10.85 -1.90 -5.99
N LEU A 68 10.95 -3.23 -6.06
CA LEU A 68 11.84 -4.04 -5.25
C LEU A 68 12.90 -4.71 -6.13
N ARG A 69 14.17 -4.55 -5.77
CA ARG A 69 15.30 -5.22 -6.44
C ARG A 69 15.98 -6.19 -5.48
N ILE A 70 16.03 -7.45 -5.88
CA ILE A 70 16.69 -8.51 -5.12
C ILE A 70 18.16 -8.59 -5.53
N ARG A 71 19.03 -8.74 -4.53
CA ARG A 71 20.48 -8.89 -4.72
C ARG A 71 20.99 -10.15 -3.98
N PRO A 72 21.81 -11.00 -4.64
CA PRO A 72 22.17 -10.95 -6.06
C PRO A 72 20.94 -11.17 -6.96
N ALA A 73 21.02 -10.67 -8.20
CA ALA A 73 19.95 -10.86 -9.17
C ALA A 73 19.68 -12.36 -9.35
N THR A 74 18.45 -12.77 -9.07
CA THR A 74 18.00 -14.16 -9.10
C THR A 74 16.77 -14.22 -9.98
N SER A 75 16.61 -15.30 -10.75
CA SER A 75 15.38 -15.52 -11.53
C SER A 75 14.17 -15.58 -10.60
N VAL A 76 13.09 -14.91 -10.99
CA VAL A 76 11.79 -15.03 -10.33
C VAL A 76 11.40 -16.51 -10.26
N SER A 77 11.03 -16.95 -9.06
CA SER A 77 10.56 -18.32 -8.81
C SER A 77 9.41 -18.29 -7.82
N GLN A 78 8.55 -19.31 -7.81
CA GLN A 78 7.41 -19.35 -6.89
C GLN A 78 7.83 -19.25 -5.42
N SER A 79 8.94 -19.89 -5.03
CA SER A 79 9.47 -19.82 -3.67
C SER A 79 9.94 -18.41 -3.31
N LEU A 80 10.59 -17.72 -4.26
CA LEU A 80 11.04 -16.34 -4.06
C LEU A 80 9.85 -15.39 -3.98
N THR A 81 8.87 -15.53 -4.88
CA THR A 81 7.65 -14.73 -4.87
C THR A 81 6.92 -14.87 -3.54
N ARG A 82 6.77 -16.11 -3.04
CA ARG A 82 6.17 -16.35 -1.73
C ARG A 82 6.93 -15.65 -0.59
N LEU A 83 8.26 -15.74 -0.58
CA LEU A 83 9.10 -15.07 0.42
C LEU A 83 8.91 -13.55 0.39
N VAL A 84 8.90 -12.95 -0.79
CA VAL A 84 8.69 -11.51 -0.97
C VAL A 84 7.28 -11.13 -0.52
N THR A 85 6.25 -11.89 -0.91
CA THR A 85 4.86 -11.68 -0.47
C THR A 85 4.71 -11.74 1.05
N ASP A 86 5.30 -12.75 1.70
CA ASP A 86 5.27 -12.89 3.16
C ASP A 86 5.93 -11.70 3.85
N ARG A 87 7.07 -11.24 3.32
CA ARG A 87 7.79 -10.07 3.86
C ARG A 87 7.02 -8.77 3.62
N ALA A 88 6.42 -8.60 2.45
CA ALA A 88 5.59 -7.44 2.12
C ALA A 88 4.36 -7.36 3.05
N ASN A 89 3.67 -8.48 3.29
CA ASN A 89 2.56 -8.57 4.23
C ASN A 89 2.98 -8.25 5.68
N ALA A 90 4.17 -8.70 6.11
CA ALA A 90 4.71 -8.33 7.41
C ALA A 90 4.96 -6.82 7.50
N ARG A 91 5.70 -6.25 6.54
CA ARG A 91 6.01 -4.82 6.55
C ARG A 91 4.77 -3.94 6.41
N PHE A 92 3.78 -4.36 5.61
CA PHE A 92 2.55 -3.61 5.44
C PHE A 92 1.74 -3.52 6.74
N ARG A 93 1.67 -4.60 7.53
CA ARG A 93 1.08 -4.54 8.87
C ARG A 93 1.81 -3.57 9.79
N ASP A 94 3.13 -3.48 9.70
CA ASP A 94 3.91 -2.51 10.48
C ASP A 94 3.62 -1.08 10.02
N VAL A 95 3.53 -0.84 8.70
CA VAL A 95 3.12 0.45 8.13
C VAL A 95 1.73 0.88 8.59
N LEU A 96 0.77 -0.05 8.65
CA LEU A 96 -0.56 0.24 9.19
C LEU A 96 -0.47 0.69 10.66
N ARG A 97 0.31 0.00 11.50
CA ARG A 97 0.50 0.44 12.90
C ARG A 97 1.19 1.79 13.02
N GLU A 98 2.23 2.02 12.23
CA GLU A 98 2.99 3.28 12.18
C GLU A 98 2.09 4.46 11.77
N ARG A 99 1.04 4.20 10.98
CA ARG A 99 0.03 5.18 10.55
C ARG A 99 -1.15 5.33 11.50
N GLY A 100 -1.12 4.67 12.66
CA GLY A 100 -2.15 4.79 13.70
C GLY A 100 -3.34 3.84 13.53
N PHE A 101 -3.26 2.85 12.63
CA PHE A 101 -4.30 1.82 12.52
C PHE A 101 -4.16 0.77 13.64
N GLU A 102 -5.29 0.40 14.22
CA GLU A 102 -5.44 -0.58 15.29
C GLU A 102 -6.25 -1.81 14.81
N ALA A 103 -6.34 -2.85 15.66
CA ALA A 103 -7.13 -4.07 15.39
C ALA A 103 -6.87 -4.71 14.00
N ILE A 104 -5.60 -4.73 13.56
CA ILE A 104 -5.23 -5.17 12.20
C ILE A 104 -5.32 -6.69 12.09
N GLU A 105 -6.25 -7.16 11.27
CA GLU A 105 -6.53 -8.58 11.02
C GLU A 105 -6.48 -8.90 9.52
N ARG A 106 -5.82 -10.00 9.15
CA ARG A 106 -5.88 -10.51 7.76
C ARG A 106 -7.26 -11.11 7.54
N ALA A 107 -7.92 -10.73 6.45
CA ALA A 107 -9.26 -11.22 6.12
C ALA A 107 -9.21 -12.32 5.06
N ASP A 108 -8.93 -11.96 3.81
CA ASP A 108 -8.96 -12.84 2.63
C ASP A 108 -8.09 -12.25 1.53
N ASP A 109 -7.97 -12.97 0.42
CA ASP A 109 -7.20 -12.55 -0.76
C ASP A 109 -8.15 -12.24 -1.92
N HIS A 110 -7.88 -11.16 -2.65
CA HIS A 110 -8.60 -10.73 -3.83
C HIS A 110 -7.71 -10.81 -5.06
N ARG A 111 -8.23 -11.34 -6.16
CA ARG A 111 -7.52 -11.34 -7.42
C ARG A 111 -7.50 -9.93 -8.02
N LEU A 112 -6.30 -9.45 -8.37
CA LEU A 112 -6.06 -8.15 -8.97
C LEU A 112 -5.25 -8.33 -10.27
N ASP A 113 -5.82 -7.90 -11.40
CA ASP A 113 -5.10 -7.87 -12.67
C ASP A 113 -4.21 -6.63 -12.75
N VAL A 114 -2.90 -6.81 -12.91
CA VAL A 114 -1.87 -5.77 -12.92
C VAL A 114 -1.05 -5.88 -14.20
N GLY A 115 -1.31 -5.00 -15.17
CA GLY A 115 -0.76 -5.11 -16.51
C GLY A 115 -1.18 -6.42 -17.18
N GLU A 116 -0.20 -7.24 -17.57
CA GLU A 116 -0.42 -8.59 -18.15
C GLU A 116 -0.42 -9.71 -17.10
N GLU A 117 -0.15 -9.38 -15.83
CA GLU A 117 -0.02 -10.33 -14.73
C GLU A 117 -1.26 -10.30 -13.82
N THR A 118 -1.46 -11.38 -13.07
CA THR A 118 -2.49 -11.44 -12.03
C THR A 118 -1.82 -11.62 -10.67
N ALA A 119 -2.14 -10.75 -9.72
CA ALA A 119 -1.64 -10.78 -8.35
C ALA A 119 -2.76 -11.12 -7.36
N ASP A 120 -2.40 -11.82 -6.28
CA ASP A 120 -3.27 -11.99 -5.13
C ASP A 120 -3.04 -10.81 -4.16
N ALA A 121 -4.04 -9.94 -4.04
CA ALA A 121 -4.06 -8.83 -3.11
C ALA A 121 -4.61 -9.28 -1.76
N THR A 122 -3.76 -9.33 -0.75
CA THR A 122 -4.21 -9.61 0.62
C THR A 122 -4.99 -8.43 1.18
N ARG A 123 -6.19 -8.73 1.67
CA ARG A 123 -7.03 -7.82 2.42
C ARG A 123 -6.76 -7.89 3.92
N TYR A 124 -6.67 -6.73 4.52
CA TYR A 124 -6.65 -6.49 5.95
C TYR A 124 -7.86 -5.66 6.35
N ARG A 125 -8.42 -5.97 7.52
CA ARG A 125 -9.35 -5.12 8.24
C ARG A 125 -8.61 -4.47 9.40
N ALA A 126 -8.92 -3.21 9.66
CA ALA A 126 -8.35 -2.45 10.75
C ALA A 126 -9.37 -1.41 11.23
N SER A 127 -9.01 -0.66 12.25
CA SER A 127 -9.72 0.57 12.64
C SER A 127 -8.75 1.71 12.83
N VAL A 128 -9.25 2.95 12.73
CA VAL A 128 -8.55 4.15 13.17
C VAL A 128 -9.40 4.85 14.23
N ARG A 129 -8.78 5.30 15.32
CA ARG A 129 -9.51 5.99 16.40
C ARG A 129 -9.59 7.48 16.12
N ILE A 130 -10.79 8.02 16.17
CA ILE A 130 -11.11 9.41 15.83
C ILE A 130 -12.12 9.95 16.82
N ASP A 131 -11.77 10.96 17.61
CA ASP A 131 -12.64 11.52 18.66
C ASP A 131 -13.27 10.47 19.58
N GLY A 132 -12.54 9.38 19.82
CA GLY A 132 -12.99 8.24 20.63
C GLY A 132 -13.89 7.23 19.91
N LEU A 133 -14.17 7.42 18.62
CA LEU A 133 -14.87 6.47 17.76
C LEU A 133 -13.87 5.60 16.99
N ASP A 134 -14.14 4.29 16.93
CA ASP A 134 -13.38 3.38 16.07
C ASP A 134 -14.00 3.36 14.67
N VAL A 135 -13.28 3.94 13.70
CA VAL A 135 -13.70 3.99 12.30
C VAL A 135 -13.11 2.78 11.57
N PRO A 136 -13.94 1.88 10.99
CA PRO A 136 -13.45 0.70 10.29
C PRO A 136 -12.75 1.06 8.97
N VAL A 137 -11.71 0.30 8.65
CA VAL A 137 -10.82 0.51 7.49
C VAL A 137 -10.58 -0.82 6.80
N GLU A 138 -10.57 -0.81 5.47
CA GLU A 138 -10.02 -1.89 4.66
C GLU A 138 -8.70 -1.47 4.05
N ALA A 139 -7.77 -2.41 4.00
CA ALA A 139 -6.43 -2.22 3.48
C ALA A 139 -6.02 -3.39 2.60
N TYR A 140 -5.27 -3.12 1.55
CA TYR A 140 -4.84 -4.12 0.58
C TYR A 140 -3.35 -4.03 0.31
N VAL A 141 -2.74 -5.18 0.06
CA VAL A 141 -1.35 -5.27 -0.40
C VAL A 141 -1.17 -6.43 -1.37
N ALA A 142 -0.50 -6.18 -2.49
CA ALA A 142 -0.23 -7.15 -3.54
C ALA A 142 1.23 -7.05 -4.00
N VAL A 143 1.82 -8.18 -4.36
CA VAL A 143 3.17 -8.29 -4.92
C VAL A 143 3.08 -9.04 -6.24
N TRP A 144 3.76 -8.54 -7.28
CA TRP A 144 3.87 -9.23 -8.56
C TRP A 144 5.27 -9.06 -9.18
N PRO A 145 5.71 -10.01 -10.01
CA PRO A 145 6.96 -9.88 -10.76
C PRO A 145 6.93 -8.73 -11.77
N ASP A 146 8.08 -8.12 -12.02
CA ASP A 146 8.29 -7.08 -13.04
C ASP A 146 9.74 -7.12 -13.53
N ASP A 147 10.00 -7.48 -14.79
CA ASP A 147 11.33 -7.56 -15.44
C ASP A 147 12.50 -8.02 -14.52
N GLY A 148 12.37 -9.20 -13.91
CA GLY A 148 13.41 -9.75 -13.02
C GLY A 148 13.54 -9.07 -11.64
N ALA A 149 12.59 -8.19 -11.32
CA ALA A 149 12.35 -7.51 -10.06
C ALA A 149 10.91 -7.81 -9.57
N TYR A 150 10.46 -7.09 -8.55
CA TYR A 150 9.07 -7.15 -8.08
C TYR A 150 8.50 -5.74 -7.95
N LEU A 151 7.22 -5.61 -8.28
CA LEU A 151 6.40 -4.48 -7.89
C LEU A 151 5.53 -4.88 -6.69
N LEU A 152 5.31 -3.92 -5.82
CA LEU A 152 4.49 -4.01 -4.63
C LEU A 152 3.55 -2.81 -4.65
N GLY A 153 2.25 -3.07 -4.53
CA GLY A 153 1.23 -2.03 -4.44
C GLY A 153 0.31 -2.29 -3.25
N GLY A 154 -0.16 -1.22 -2.63
CA GLY A 154 -1.16 -1.35 -1.59
C GLY A 154 -1.72 -0.01 -1.15
N GLY A 155 -2.61 -0.04 -0.17
CA GLY A 155 -3.26 1.15 0.35
C GLY A 155 -4.32 0.82 1.37
N ALA A 156 -4.94 1.84 1.93
CA ALA A 156 -6.06 1.71 2.84
C ALA A 156 -7.11 2.78 2.56
N TYR A 157 -8.37 2.47 2.88
CA TYR A 157 -9.49 3.40 2.81
C TYR A 157 -10.50 3.10 3.94
N PRO A 158 -11.22 4.12 4.42
CA PRO A 158 -12.22 3.92 5.48
C PRO A 158 -13.49 3.26 4.92
N LEU A 159 -14.23 2.52 5.74
CA LEU A 159 -15.56 2.00 5.36
C LEU A 159 -16.69 2.96 5.74
N SER A 160 -16.37 4.01 6.47
CA SER A 160 -17.28 5.08 6.89
C SER A 160 -16.45 6.30 7.28
N LEU A 161 -17.02 7.50 7.19
CA LEU A 161 -16.41 8.71 7.73
C LEU A 161 -17.15 9.11 9.02
N PRO A 162 -16.50 9.87 9.92
CA PRO A 162 -17.22 10.54 11.00
C PRO A 162 -18.21 11.57 10.42
N ASP A 163 -19.22 11.92 11.22
CA ASP A 163 -20.28 12.88 10.88
C ASP A 163 -21.19 12.49 9.69
N SER A 164 -21.82 13.49 9.06
CA SER A 164 -22.79 13.36 7.95
C SER A 164 -22.12 13.19 6.58
N GLU A 165 -20.80 13.06 6.52
CA GLU A 165 -20.08 12.76 5.29
C GLU A 165 -20.32 11.29 4.92
N THR A 166 -20.98 11.07 3.78
CA THR A 166 -21.16 9.72 3.25
C THR A 166 -19.90 9.33 2.47
N PHE A 167 -19.29 8.22 2.86
CA PHE A 167 -18.28 7.54 2.04
C PHE A 167 -18.88 6.28 1.43
N ASP A 168 -18.62 6.08 0.14
CA ASP A 168 -19.00 4.88 -0.59
C ASP A 168 -17.80 3.91 -0.58
N PRO A 169 -17.85 2.82 0.21
CA PRO A 169 -16.73 1.89 0.33
C PRO A 169 -16.47 1.11 -0.96
N GLU A 170 -17.50 0.87 -1.77
CA GLU A 170 -17.36 0.14 -3.03
C GLU A 170 -16.60 1.00 -4.03
N ARG A 171 -16.97 2.28 -4.14
CA ARG A 171 -16.22 3.25 -4.94
C ARG A 171 -14.79 3.44 -4.43
N GLY A 172 -14.59 3.51 -3.11
CA GLY A 172 -13.25 3.60 -2.51
C GLY A 172 -12.36 2.41 -2.88
N ARG A 173 -12.91 1.20 -2.84
CA ARG A 173 -12.22 -0.03 -3.27
C ARG A 173 -11.90 -0.01 -4.76
N GLU A 174 -12.86 0.34 -5.60
CA GLU A 174 -12.68 0.41 -7.05
C GLU A 174 -11.60 1.42 -7.44
N GLU A 175 -11.59 2.58 -6.80
CA GLU A 175 -10.57 3.60 -7.02
C GLU A 175 -9.18 3.13 -6.57
N LEU A 176 -9.07 2.54 -5.36
CA LEU A 176 -7.82 1.93 -4.90
C LEU A 176 -7.32 0.91 -5.91
N PHE A 177 -8.19 0.00 -6.34
CA PHE A 177 -7.78 -1.05 -7.27
C PHE A 177 -7.37 -0.44 -8.61
N SER A 178 -8.10 0.53 -9.14
CA SER A 178 -7.73 1.25 -10.37
C SER A 178 -6.31 1.83 -10.27
N MET A 179 -5.97 2.47 -9.15
CA MET A 179 -4.61 2.94 -8.90
C MET A 179 -3.62 1.77 -8.90
N LEU A 180 -3.86 0.71 -8.12
CA LEU A 180 -2.95 -0.45 -8.07
C LEU A 180 -2.69 -1.09 -9.45
N ARG A 181 -3.69 -1.10 -10.33
CA ARG A 181 -3.55 -1.64 -11.70
C ARG A 181 -2.67 -0.79 -12.61
N SER A 182 -2.50 0.50 -12.31
CA SER A 182 -1.67 1.42 -13.09
C SER A 182 -0.18 1.37 -12.72
N ILE A 183 0.17 0.67 -11.65
CA ILE A 183 1.54 0.63 -11.13
C ILE A 183 2.47 -0.03 -12.15
N ARG A 184 3.58 0.64 -12.45
CA ARG A 184 4.64 0.13 -13.34
C ARG A 184 6.05 0.49 -12.87
#